data_AF-A0A3C0AGT2-F1
#
_entry.id   AF-A0A3C0AGT2-F1
#
_cell.length_a   1.000
_cell.length_b   1.000
_cell.length_c   1.000
_cell.angle_alpha   90.00
_cell.angle_beta   90.00
_cell.angle_gamma   90.00
#
_symmetry.space_group_name_H-M   'P 1'
#
loop_
_entity.id
_entity.type
_entity.pdbx_description
1 polymer ?
#
loop_
_entity_poly.entity_id
_entity_poly.type
_entity_poly.pdbx_seq_one_letter_code
_entity_poly.pdbx_strand_id
1 'polypeptide(L)' 'PVTNEKYPNRGLHDIWGNQLPPRDLHRGIYRGGRRPIDIYRRIYAGIKGTPMPAFGSSALTDEERWDLVNYVMSLPYSR' A
#
# COMPACT_ATOMS: atom_id res chain seq x y z
N PRO A 1 -5.24 16.40 -4.71
CA PRO A 1 -6.22 15.87 -5.68
C PRO A 1 -5.92 16.44 -7.06
N VAL A 2 -6.44 15.83 -8.12
CA VAL A 2 -6.30 16.34 -9.50
C VAL A 2 -6.87 17.76 -9.62
N THR A 3 -7.85 18.12 -8.79
CA THR A 3 -8.53 19.42 -8.76
C THR A 3 -7.79 20.52 -7.97
N ASN A 4 -6.68 20.20 -7.29
CA ASN A 4 -5.95 21.12 -6.40
C ASN A 4 -6.76 21.74 -5.23
N GLU A 5 -7.99 21.30 -5.03
CA GLU A 5 -8.85 21.69 -3.90
C GLU A 5 -8.66 20.77 -2.69
N LYS A 6 -8.91 21.25 -1.47
CA LYS A 6 -8.90 20.34 -0.31
C LYS A 6 -10.14 19.45 -0.33
N TYR A 7 -9.98 18.18 0.04
CA TYR A 7 -11.11 17.26 0.15
C TYR A 7 -12.11 17.75 1.23
N PRO A 8 -13.42 17.62 0.99
CA PRO A 8 -14.45 18.14 1.90
C PRO A 8 -14.45 17.39 3.24
N ASN A 9 -14.15 16.09 3.22
CA ASN A 9 -14.08 15.24 4.41
C ASN A 9 -12.62 14.94 4.78
N ARG A 10 -12.33 14.85 6.09
CA ARG A 10 -11.02 14.39 6.57
C ARG A 10 -10.79 12.91 6.19
N GLY A 11 -9.55 12.54 5.89
CA GLY A 11 -9.16 11.16 5.59
C GLY A 11 -8.17 11.03 4.42
N LEU A 12 -7.79 9.79 4.10
CA LEU A 12 -7.08 9.47 2.87
C LEU A 12 -8.08 9.36 1.72
N HIS A 13 -7.74 9.92 0.58
CA HIS A 13 -8.60 9.96 -0.61
C HIS A 13 -7.82 9.55 -1.84
N ASP A 14 -8.52 8.99 -2.81
CA ASP A 14 -7.97 8.75 -4.14
C ASP A 14 -7.90 10.06 -4.96
N ILE A 15 -7.40 9.93 -6.19
CA ILE A 15 -7.29 11.06 -7.13
C ILE A 15 -8.65 11.60 -7.61
N TRP A 16 -9.72 10.81 -7.50
CA TRP A 16 -11.09 11.16 -7.89
C TRP A 16 -11.90 11.77 -6.74
N GLY A 17 -11.35 11.81 -5.53
CA GLY A 17 -12.03 12.38 -4.36
C GLY A 17 -12.82 11.40 -3.52
N ASN A 18 -12.73 10.10 -3.81
CA ASN A 18 -13.36 9.09 -2.96
C ASN A 18 -12.47 8.78 -1.76
N GLN A 19 -13.10 8.53 -0.61
CA GLN A 19 -12.40 8.06 0.57
C GLN A 19 -11.77 6.70 0.32
N LEU A 20 -10.49 6.58 0.67
CA LEU A 20 -9.69 5.39 0.48
C LEU A 20 -8.85 5.09 1.73
N PRO A 21 -9.48 4.56 2.80
CA PRO A 21 -8.74 4.14 3.98
C PRO A 21 -7.77 2.98 3.67
N PRO A 22 -6.63 2.88 4.37
CA PRO A 22 -5.76 1.72 4.26
C PRO A 22 -6.49 0.44 4.63
N ARG A 23 -6.07 -0.68 4.03
CA ARG A 23 -6.66 -1.97 4.33
C ARG A 23 -6.07 -2.52 5.63
N ASP A 24 -6.90 -3.20 6.41
CA ASP A 24 -6.44 -4.03 7.52
C ASP A 24 -5.67 -5.25 6.98
N LEU A 25 -4.35 -5.25 7.19
CA LEU A 25 -3.43 -6.28 6.72
C LEU A 25 -3.47 -7.55 7.58
N HIS A 26 -4.00 -7.49 8.82
CA HIS A 26 -4.15 -8.66 9.69
C HIS A 26 -5.20 -9.65 9.15
N ARG A 27 -6.06 -9.21 8.23
CA ARG A 27 -7.06 -10.08 7.60
C ARG A 27 -6.48 -11.03 6.55
N GLY A 28 -5.23 -10.85 6.13
CA GLY A 28 -4.60 -11.69 5.09
C GLY A 28 -5.26 -11.56 3.70
N ILE A 29 -5.97 -10.45 3.46
CA ILE A 29 -6.62 -10.13 2.17
C ILE A 29 -5.95 -8.86 1.64
N TYR A 30 -5.24 -8.97 0.52
CA TYR A 30 -4.45 -7.86 -0.05
C TYR A 30 -4.99 -7.42 -1.41
N ARG A 31 -4.63 -6.19 -1.83
CA ARG A 31 -4.94 -5.69 -3.17
C ARG A 31 -3.88 -6.18 -4.18
N GLY A 32 -4.30 -6.97 -5.16
CA GLY A 32 -3.42 -7.43 -6.25
C GLY A 32 -2.94 -8.88 -6.14
N GLY A 33 -3.32 -9.59 -5.08
CA GLY A 33 -3.00 -11.02 -4.92
C GLY A 33 -2.39 -11.32 -3.56
N ARG A 34 -2.26 -12.62 -3.25
CA ARG A 34 -1.77 -13.13 -1.95
C ARG A 34 -0.36 -13.69 -2.04
N ARG A 35 0.21 -13.76 -3.24
CA ARG A 35 1.55 -14.32 -3.43
C ARG A 35 2.56 -13.29 -2.91
N PRO A 36 3.70 -13.72 -2.34
CA PRO A 36 4.74 -12.80 -1.88
C PRO A 36 5.14 -11.77 -2.96
N ILE A 37 5.25 -12.22 -4.21
CA ILE A 37 5.58 -11.36 -5.36
C ILE A 37 4.52 -10.29 -5.65
N ASP A 38 3.23 -10.55 -5.36
CA ASP A 38 2.17 -9.58 -5.56
C ASP A 38 2.29 -8.44 -4.54
N ILE A 39 2.66 -8.79 -3.30
CA ILE A 39 2.93 -7.82 -2.23
C ILE A 39 4.19 -7.01 -2.55
N TYR A 40 5.27 -7.68 -2.98
CA TYR A 40 6.51 -7.03 -3.42
C TYR A 40 6.23 -5.97 -4.49
N ARG A 41 5.44 -6.32 -5.52
CA ARG A 41 5.06 -5.38 -6.60
C ARG A 41 4.32 -4.15 -6.08
N ARG A 42 3.51 -4.28 -5.02
CA ARG A 42 2.82 -3.15 -4.38
C ARG A 42 3.76 -2.25 -3.59
N ILE A 43 4.72 -2.83 -2.88
CA ILE A 43 5.75 -2.06 -2.16
C ILE A 43 6.65 -1.33 -3.16
N TYR A 44 7.05 -2.02 -4.23
CA TYR A 44 7.91 -1.48 -5.27
C TYR A 44 7.25 -0.33 -6.04
N ALA A 45 6.06 -0.55 -6.60
CA ALA A 45 5.42 0.37 -7.54
C ALA A 45 4.37 1.29 -6.90
N GLY A 46 3.96 1.03 -5.66
CA GLY A 46 2.82 1.69 -5.04
C GLY A 46 1.49 1.34 -5.73
N ILE A 47 0.47 2.17 -5.50
CA ILE A 47 -0.81 2.06 -6.21
C ILE A 47 -1.16 3.41 -6.82
N LYS A 48 -1.06 3.49 -8.16
CA LYS A 48 -1.42 4.69 -8.92
C LYS A 48 -2.86 5.12 -8.61
N GLY A 49 -3.04 6.42 -8.43
CA GLY A 49 -4.34 7.01 -8.09
C GLY A 49 -4.68 6.97 -6.60
N THR A 50 -3.81 6.41 -5.77
CA THR A 50 -3.98 6.37 -4.31
C THR A 50 -2.85 7.12 -3.62
N PRO A 51 -2.98 7.44 -2.32
CA PRO A 51 -1.89 7.98 -1.52
C PRO A 51 -0.76 6.99 -1.23
N MET A 52 -0.85 5.71 -1.63
CA MET A 52 0.17 4.69 -1.36
C MET A 52 1.37 4.88 -2.33
N PRO A 53 2.53 5.36 -1.85
CA PRO A 53 3.66 5.67 -2.70
C PRO A 53 4.41 4.41 -3.15
N ALA A 54 5.26 4.58 -4.17
CA ALA A 54 6.24 3.60 -4.60
C ALA A 54 7.50 3.71 -3.73
N PHE A 55 8.04 2.57 -3.26
CA PHE A 55 9.34 2.52 -2.57
C PHE A 55 10.45 1.87 -3.43
N GLY A 56 10.17 1.62 -4.72
CA GLY A 56 11.06 0.89 -5.62
C GLY A 56 12.34 1.60 -6.05
N SER A 57 12.41 2.93 -5.95
CA SER A 57 13.45 3.71 -6.65
C SER A 57 14.56 4.27 -5.77
N SER A 58 14.40 4.37 -4.44
CA SER A 58 15.41 5.09 -3.63
C SER A 58 15.33 4.93 -2.11
N ALA A 59 14.32 4.23 -1.58
CA ALA A 59 14.12 4.18 -0.12
C ALA A 59 14.64 2.90 0.54
N LEU A 60 14.69 1.78 -0.20
CA LEU A 60 14.95 0.44 0.35
C LEU A 60 15.79 -0.39 -0.63
N THR A 61 16.67 -1.24 -0.11
CA THR A 61 17.34 -2.31 -0.90
C THR A 61 16.33 -3.40 -1.32
N ASP A 62 16.76 -4.37 -2.13
CA ASP A 62 15.87 -5.48 -2.51
C ASP A 62 15.56 -6.38 -1.31
N GLU A 63 16.58 -6.64 -0.49
CA GLU A 63 16.49 -7.46 0.72
C GLU A 63 15.51 -6.84 1.73
N GLU A 64 15.63 -5.54 1.99
CA GLU A 64 14.71 -4.83 2.89
C GLU A 64 13.25 -4.88 2.41
N ARG A 65 13.02 -4.90 1.09
CA ARG A 65 11.67 -5.07 0.54
C ARG A 65 11.15 -6.47 0.77
N TRP A 66 11.99 -7.49 0.61
CA TRP A 66 11.60 -8.86 0.91
C TRP A 66 11.35 -9.06 2.40
N ASP A 67 12.11 -8.42 3.27
CA ASP A 67 11.86 -8.42 4.72
C ASP A 67 10.50 -7.78 5.05
N LEU A 68 10.15 -6.67 4.40
CA LEU A 68 8.82 -6.08 4.52
C LEU A 68 7.72 -7.00 4.00
N VAL A 69 7.94 -7.71 2.89
CA VAL A 69 6.98 -8.72 2.39
C VAL A 69 6.76 -9.81 3.44
N ASN A 70 7.84 -10.35 4.00
CA ASN A 70 7.79 -11.37 5.05
C ASN A 70 7.05 -10.86 6.29
N TYR A 71 7.32 -9.62 6.70
CA TYR A 71 6.61 -8.98 7.81
C TYR A 71 5.11 -8.81 7.52
N VAL A 72 4.71 -8.30 6.35
CA VAL A 72 3.30 -8.15 5.98
C VAL A 72 2.58 -9.51 5.93
N MET A 73 3.29 -10.57 5.54
CA MET A 73 2.76 -11.93 5.53
C MET A 73 2.67 -12.56 6.92
N SER A 74 3.43 -12.07 7.91
CA SER A 74 3.34 -12.54 9.29
C SER A 74 2.22 -11.87 10.09
N LEU A 75 1.79 -10.66 9.70
CA LEU A 75 0.74 -9.89 10.38
C LEU A 75 -0.57 -10.67 10.66
N PRO A 76 -1.10 -11.50 9.75
CA PRO A 76 -2.31 -12.28 10.03
C PRO A 76 -2.17 -13.28 11.18
N TYR A 77 -0.93 -13.63 11.54
CA TYR A 77 -0.60 -14.60 12.59
C TYR A 77 -0.10 -13.93 13.88
N SER A 78 0.33 -12.66 13.81
CA SER A 78 0.70 -11.89 15.01
C SER A 78 -0.57 -11.43 15.74
N ARG A 79 -0.71 -11.84 17.00
CA ARG A 79 -1.73 -11.34 17.94
C ARG A 79 -1.07 -10.88 19.22
#